data_AF-A0A829Q1S0-F1
#
_entry.id   AF-A0A829Q1S0-F1
#
_cell.length_a   1.000
_cell.length_b   1.000
_cell.length_c   1.000
_cell.angle_alpha   90.00
_cell.angle_beta   90.00
_cell.angle_gamma   90.00
#
_symmetry.space_group_name_H-M   'P 1'
#
loop_
_entity.id
_entity.type
_entity.pdbx_description
1 polymer ?
#
loop_
_entity_poly.entity_id
_entity_poly.type
_entity_poly.pdbx_seq_one_letter_code
_entity_poly.pdbx_strand_id
1 'polypeptide(L)'
;MPDRVGVRVRHDDVMATVWVSSTSDEVDADADRPGDHWQRVGVIDTSAQRDFYTHIQRYIGVRKTANGKPEFYLSGDPASAWVQQAKEDAGARPPFWILINPYGSGQIHYSAGSIKYLLGAGKATVVHALTRRAPEPHPGLLITPVMLAVKLKRRGGDLFTPCRTR
;
A
#
# COMPACT_ATOMS: atom_id res chain seq x y z
N MET A 1 -41.69 12.16 7.93
CA MET A 1 -40.84 11.27 7.13
C MET A 1 -39.72 12.11 6.53
N PRO A 2 -38.49 12.13 7.07
CA PRO A 2 -37.37 12.73 6.36
C PRO A 2 -36.57 11.66 5.64
N ASP A 3 -36.21 11.99 4.40
CA ASP A 3 -35.45 11.20 3.46
C ASP A 3 -34.14 10.67 4.04
N ARG A 4 -33.95 9.36 3.90
CA ARG A 4 -32.61 8.76 3.96
C ARG A 4 -31.85 9.24 2.74
N VAL A 5 -31.10 10.33 2.89
CA VAL A 5 -29.96 10.63 2.02
C VAL A 5 -28.95 9.51 2.24
N GLY A 6 -29.15 8.41 1.51
CA GLY A 6 -28.14 7.40 1.31
C GLY A 6 -26.99 8.10 0.60
N VAL A 7 -25.97 8.48 1.37
CA VAL A 7 -24.66 8.81 0.86
C VAL A 7 -24.20 7.57 0.10
N ARG A 8 -24.49 7.51 -1.20
CA ARG A 8 -23.82 6.63 -2.13
C ARG A 8 -22.38 7.08 -2.09
N VAL A 9 -21.59 6.43 -1.24
CA VAL A 9 -20.14 6.38 -1.37
C VAL A 9 -19.91 5.91 -2.80
N ARG A 10 -19.59 6.85 -3.70
CA ARG A 10 -19.06 6.49 -5.01
C ARG A 10 -17.86 5.61 -4.70
N HIS A 11 -17.82 4.42 -5.29
CA HIS A 11 -16.62 3.59 -5.38
C HIS A 11 -15.61 4.34 -6.28
N ASP A 12 -15.18 5.54 -5.85
CA ASP A 12 -13.92 6.09 -6.31
C ASP A 12 -12.87 5.13 -5.74
N ASP A 13 -12.06 4.56 -6.62
CA ASP A 13 -11.05 3.56 -6.32
C ASP A 13 -10.27 3.94 -5.06
N VAL A 14 -10.51 3.21 -3.96
CA VAL A 14 -9.74 3.42 -2.72
C VAL A 14 -8.33 2.92 -3.00
N MET A 15 -7.44 3.83 -3.40
CA MET A 15 -6.06 3.52 -3.71
C MET A 15 -5.19 3.75 -2.48
N ALA A 16 -4.65 2.67 -1.93
CA ALA A 16 -3.68 2.80 -0.85
C ALA A 16 -2.34 3.26 -1.44
N THR A 17 -1.75 4.32 -0.89
CA THR A 17 -0.48 4.87 -1.39
C THR A 17 0.69 4.13 -0.77
N VAL A 18 1.70 3.80 -1.58
CA VAL A 18 2.87 3.03 -1.17
C VAL A 18 4.13 3.89 -1.22
N TRP A 19 4.90 3.80 -0.15
CA TRP A 19 6.23 4.36 0.00
C TRP A 19 7.22 3.25 0.32
N VAL A 20 8.47 3.45 -0.08
CA VAL A 20 9.57 2.51 0.19
C VAL A 20 10.79 3.24 0.72
N SER A 21 11.59 2.51 1.50
CA SER A 21 12.92 2.94 1.91
C SER A 21 13.89 1.76 1.88
N SER A 22 15.10 1.98 1.38
CA SER A 22 16.18 0.99 1.44
C SER A 22 17.00 1.08 2.73
N THR A 23 16.93 2.22 3.44
CA THR A 23 17.88 2.60 4.49
C THR A 23 17.30 2.53 5.90
N SER A 24 16.08 3.03 6.12
CA SER A 24 15.48 3.17 7.46
C SER A 24 13.99 2.82 7.47
N ASP A 25 13.48 2.44 8.63
CA ASP A 25 12.06 2.22 8.92
C ASP A 25 11.45 3.30 9.82
N GLU A 26 12.20 4.36 10.13
CA GLU A 26 11.72 5.50 10.93
C GLU A 26 10.60 6.24 10.19
N VAL A 27 9.50 6.53 10.89
CA VAL A 27 8.35 7.22 10.28
C VAL A 27 8.01 8.45 11.10
N ASP A 28 7.99 9.60 10.44
CA ASP A 28 7.31 10.77 10.97
C ASP A 28 5.84 10.71 10.55
N ALA A 29 4.97 10.36 11.50
CA ALA A 29 3.54 10.23 11.25
C ALA A 29 2.82 11.58 11.28
N ASP A 30 3.43 12.67 11.74
CA ASP A 30 2.75 13.96 11.84
C ASP A 30 3.02 14.83 10.61
N ALA A 31 4.15 14.65 9.94
CA ALA A 31 4.49 15.33 8.70
C ALA A 31 3.61 14.92 7.49
N ASP A 32 3.44 15.83 6.52
CA ASP A 32 2.69 15.56 5.27
C ASP A 32 3.29 14.40 4.44
N ARG A 33 4.58 14.14 4.66
CA ARG A 33 5.33 13.01 4.10
C ARG A 33 5.92 12.20 5.25
N PRO A 34 6.12 10.88 5.06
CA PRO A 34 6.58 10.00 6.13
C PRO A 34 8.04 10.20 6.57
N GLY A 35 8.78 11.10 5.92
CA GLY A 35 10.20 11.40 6.15
C GLY A 35 11.01 11.40 4.85
N ASP A 36 12.22 11.97 4.88
CA ASP A 36 13.02 12.21 3.67
C ASP A 36 13.59 10.94 3.03
N HIS A 37 13.76 9.87 3.82
CA HIS A 37 14.27 8.59 3.34
C HIS A 37 13.19 7.70 2.71
N TRP A 38 11.95 8.18 2.66
CA TRP A 38 10.83 7.49 2.04
C TRP A 38 10.53 8.05 0.66
N GLN A 39 10.50 7.16 -0.33
CA GLN A 39 10.12 7.50 -1.69
C GLN A 39 8.72 6.95 -2.00
N ARG A 40 7.83 7.81 -2.50
CA ARG A 40 6.54 7.37 -3.04
C ARG A 40 6.78 6.62 -4.35
N VAL A 41 6.25 5.40 -4.46
CA VAL A 41 6.49 4.53 -5.62
C VAL A 41 5.24 4.12 -6.36
N GLY A 42 4.06 4.38 -5.80
CA GLY A 42 2.81 4.09 -6.50
C GLY A 42 1.66 3.82 -5.54
N VAL A 43 0.74 3.00 -6.01
CA VAL A 43 -0.52 2.70 -5.32
C VAL A 43 -0.88 1.23 -5.41
N ILE A 44 -1.70 0.80 -4.45
CA ILE A 44 -2.39 -0.49 -4.50
C ILE A 44 -3.84 -0.19 -4.85
N ASP A 45 -4.28 -0.70 -5.99
CA ASP A 45 -5.71 -0.80 -6.28
C ASP A 45 -6.32 -1.86 -5.34
N THR A 46 -6.96 -1.38 -4.28
CA THR A 46 -7.53 -2.26 -3.25
C THR A 46 -8.77 -2.99 -3.75
N SER A 47 -9.42 -2.50 -4.80
CA SER A 47 -10.61 -3.10 -5.40
C SER A 47 -10.26 -4.36 -6.20
N ALA A 48 -9.14 -4.33 -6.92
CA ALA A 48 -8.57 -5.47 -7.65
C ALA A 48 -7.84 -6.46 -6.73
N GLN A 49 -7.45 -6.03 -5.53
CA GLN A 49 -6.64 -6.81 -4.60
C GLN A 49 -7.32 -7.07 -3.26
N ARG A 50 -8.59 -7.46 -3.34
CA ARG A 50 -9.49 -7.66 -2.20
C ARG A 50 -8.89 -8.52 -1.10
N ASP A 51 -8.24 -9.63 -1.45
CA ASP A 51 -7.67 -10.55 -0.46
C ASP A 51 -6.53 -9.89 0.32
N PHE A 52 -5.58 -9.25 -0.37
CA PHE A 52 -4.54 -8.49 0.30
C PHE A 52 -5.12 -7.35 1.14
N TYR A 53 -6.11 -6.65 0.60
CA TYR A 53 -6.76 -5.53 1.28
C TYR A 53 -7.39 -5.94 2.62
N THR A 54 -7.81 -7.20 2.79
CA THR A 54 -8.27 -7.67 4.10
C THR A 54 -7.20 -7.61 5.20
N HIS A 55 -5.90 -7.71 4.85
CA HIS A 55 -4.82 -7.47 5.81
C HIS A 55 -4.80 -6.01 6.24
N ILE A 56 -4.90 -5.06 5.31
CA ILE A 56 -4.99 -3.63 5.62
C ILE A 56 -6.21 -3.36 6.51
N GLN A 57 -7.39 -3.82 6.10
CA GLN A 57 -8.66 -3.66 6.84
C GLN A 57 -8.60 -4.20 8.26
N ARG A 58 -7.84 -5.28 8.50
CA ARG A 58 -7.61 -5.81 9.85
C ARG A 58 -6.87 -4.81 10.74
N TYR A 59 -5.81 -4.19 10.22
CA TYR A 59 -5.00 -3.25 11.01
C TYR A 59 -5.71 -1.91 11.23
N ILE A 60 -6.55 -1.46 10.30
CA ILE A 60 -7.38 -0.26 10.48
C ILE A 60 -8.70 -0.52 11.23
N GLY A 61 -8.89 -1.73 11.78
CA GLY A 61 -10.04 -2.05 12.63
C GLY A 61 -11.38 -2.29 11.92
N VAL A 62 -11.40 -2.25 10.58
CA VAL A 62 -12.61 -2.51 9.78
C VAL A 62 -12.97 -4.00 9.76
N ARG A 63 -11.99 -4.89 9.95
CA ARG A 63 -12.19 -6.34 9.93
C ARG A 63 -11.46 -7.02 11.09
N LYS A 64 -12.02 -8.14 11.59
CA LYS A 64 -11.38 -8.93 12.67
C LYS A 64 -10.29 -9.88 12.16
N THR A 65 -10.44 -10.39 10.94
CA THR A 65 -9.54 -11.39 10.34
C THR A 65 -9.09 -10.94 8.96
N ALA A 66 -7.90 -11.39 8.56
CA ALA A 66 -7.37 -11.22 7.21
C ALA A 66 -7.33 -12.57 6.50
N ASN A 67 -7.66 -12.57 5.21
CA ASN A 67 -7.64 -13.74 4.35
C ASN A 67 -6.52 -13.57 3.30
N GLY A 68 -6.07 -14.69 2.72
CA GLY A 68 -5.12 -14.65 1.61
C GLY A 68 -3.66 -14.44 2.01
N LYS A 69 -2.79 -14.52 1.00
CA LYS A 69 -1.34 -14.45 1.17
C LYS A 69 -0.88 -13.00 1.42
N PRO A 70 0.23 -12.77 2.14
CA PRO A 70 0.81 -11.45 2.39
C PRO A 70 1.58 -10.94 1.15
N GLU A 71 0.92 -10.94 0.00
CA GLU A 71 1.51 -10.57 -1.29
C GLU A 71 0.49 -9.80 -2.13
N PHE A 72 0.98 -8.86 -2.93
CA PHE A 72 0.15 -7.98 -3.74
C PHE A 72 0.94 -7.45 -4.94
N TYR A 73 0.23 -6.88 -5.90
CA TYR A 73 0.76 -6.14 -7.03
C TYR A 73 0.80 -4.63 -6.74
N LEU A 74 1.96 -4.00 -6.81
CA LEU A 74 2.07 -2.55 -6.78
C LEU A 74 1.81 -2.00 -8.18
N SER A 75 0.85 -1.09 -8.32
CA SER A 75 0.74 -0.22 -9.49
C SER A 75 1.76 0.89 -9.34
N GLY A 76 2.97 0.64 -9.84
CA GLY A 76 4.13 1.51 -9.70
C GLY A 76 4.07 2.71 -10.64
N ASP A 77 4.51 3.86 -10.14
CA ASP A 77 4.70 5.08 -10.93
C ASP A 77 5.85 4.86 -11.93
N PRO A 78 5.59 4.92 -13.26
CA PRO A 78 6.63 4.71 -14.26
C PRO A 78 7.71 5.80 -14.25
N ALA A 79 7.45 6.98 -13.70
CA ALA A 79 8.48 8.03 -13.56
C ALA A 79 9.44 7.76 -12.38
N SER A 80 9.12 6.81 -11.50
CA SER A 80 9.96 6.46 -10.37
C SER A 80 11.15 5.60 -10.80
N ALA A 81 12.37 6.12 -10.62
CA ALA A 81 13.60 5.36 -10.88
C ALA A 81 13.66 4.05 -10.08
N TRP A 82 13.16 4.06 -8.83
CA TRP A 82 13.09 2.87 -8.00
C TRP A 82 12.20 1.79 -8.62
N VAL A 83 11.05 2.19 -9.21
CA VAL A 83 10.08 1.28 -9.83
C VAL A 83 10.66 0.65 -11.10
N GLN A 84 11.34 1.45 -11.93
CA GLN A 84 11.97 0.93 -13.14
C GLN A 84 13.08 -0.07 -12.82
N GLN A 85 13.97 0.27 -11.88
CA GLN A 85 15.01 -0.65 -11.41
C GLN A 85 14.39 -1.93 -10.80
N ALA A 86 13.32 -1.79 -10.01
CA ALA A 86 12.66 -2.95 -9.41
C ALA A 86 11.99 -3.88 -10.44
N LYS A 87 11.57 -3.33 -11.59
CA LYS A 87 11.04 -4.10 -12.71
C LYS A 87 12.14 -4.93 -13.38
N GLU A 88 13.32 -4.32 -13.58
CA GLU A 88 14.48 -4.95 -14.20
C GLU A 88 15.08 -6.03 -13.29
N ASP A 89 15.24 -5.72 -12.00
CA ASP A 89 15.88 -6.59 -11.01
C ASP A 89 14.87 -7.43 -10.20
N ALA A 90 13.68 -7.69 -10.75
CA ALA A 90 12.66 -8.44 -10.03
C ALA A 90 13.24 -9.79 -9.54
N GLY A 91 13.03 -10.15 -8.27
CA GLY A 91 13.59 -11.37 -7.67
C GLY A 91 15.07 -11.30 -7.23
N ALA A 92 15.85 -10.35 -7.73
CA ALA A 92 17.25 -10.11 -7.32
C ALA A 92 17.41 -8.86 -6.44
N ARG A 93 16.42 -7.95 -6.45
CA ARG A 93 16.45 -6.71 -5.68
C ARG A 93 16.60 -6.97 -4.18
N PRO A 94 17.49 -6.25 -3.47
CA PRO A 94 17.59 -6.32 -2.02
C PRO A 94 16.25 -6.01 -1.31
N PRO A 95 15.99 -6.65 -0.15
CA PRO A 95 14.80 -6.35 0.64
C PRO A 95 14.75 -4.88 1.09
N PHE A 96 13.55 -4.32 1.14
CA PHE A 96 13.30 -2.90 1.46
C PHE A 96 12.19 -2.73 2.48
N TRP A 97 12.19 -1.61 3.19
CA TRP A 97 11.07 -1.22 4.04
C TRP A 97 9.94 -0.66 3.19
N ILE A 98 8.71 -0.95 3.61
CA ILE A 98 7.50 -0.51 2.92
C ILE A 98 6.57 0.15 3.91
N LEU A 99 5.95 1.24 3.46
CA LEU A 99 4.97 1.99 4.23
C LEU A 99 3.73 2.20 3.37
N ILE A 100 2.56 1.87 3.92
CA ILE A 100 1.29 1.98 3.21
C ILE A 100 0.43 3.01 3.92
N ASN A 101 0.02 4.06 3.23
CA ASN A 101 -1.11 4.87 3.65
C ASN A 101 -2.38 4.18 3.11
N PRO A 102 -3.21 3.59 3.98
CA PRO A 102 -4.35 2.77 3.57
C PRO A 102 -5.49 3.58 2.94
N TYR A 103 -5.46 4.91 3.06
CA TYR A 103 -6.53 5.81 2.64
C TYR A 103 -6.17 6.71 1.46
N GLY A 104 -4.90 6.70 1.05
CA GLY A 104 -4.42 7.53 -0.05
C GLY A 104 -4.26 9.01 0.29
N SER A 105 -3.98 9.83 -0.73
CA SER A 105 -3.64 11.25 -0.60
C SER A 105 -4.84 12.20 -0.63
N GLY A 106 -6.05 11.72 -0.94
CA GLY A 106 -7.16 12.57 -1.37
C GLY A 106 -8.23 12.89 -0.33
N GLN A 107 -8.30 12.20 0.82
CA GLN A 107 -9.57 12.18 1.57
C GLN A 107 -9.51 12.18 3.10
N ILE A 108 -8.37 12.22 3.78
CA ILE A 108 -8.39 11.97 5.23
C ILE A 108 -7.77 13.08 6.08
N HIS A 109 -8.64 13.66 6.91
CA HIS A 109 -8.26 14.34 8.14
C HIS A 109 -8.07 13.29 9.24
N TYR A 110 -6.85 13.18 9.76
CA TYR A 110 -6.53 12.28 10.87
C TYR A 110 -6.75 13.02 12.20
N SER A 111 -7.47 12.41 13.14
CA SER A 111 -7.47 12.87 14.53
C SER A 111 -6.24 12.34 15.27
N ALA A 112 -5.86 12.95 16.39
CA ALA A 112 -4.79 12.44 17.25
C ALA A 112 -5.03 10.96 17.60
N GLY A 113 -3.99 10.12 17.48
CA GLY A 113 -4.07 8.68 17.69
C GLY A 113 -4.64 7.87 16.51
N SER A 114 -5.04 8.52 15.41
CA SER A 114 -5.48 7.82 14.18
C SER A 114 -4.30 7.13 13.49
N ILE A 115 -4.56 5.98 12.85
CA ILE A 115 -3.56 5.30 12.03
C ILE A 115 -3.40 6.10 10.73
N LYS A 116 -2.20 6.61 10.48
CA LYS A 116 -1.87 7.30 9.22
C LYS A 116 -1.15 6.38 8.24
N TYR A 117 -0.28 5.53 8.77
CA TYR A 117 0.48 4.58 7.96
C TYR A 117 0.50 3.19 8.59
N LEU A 118 0.70 2.19 7.73
CA LEU A 118 1.01 0.82 8.08
C LEU A 118 2.44 0.53 7.61
N LEU A 119 3.39 0.47 8.55
CA LEU A 119 4.77 0.09 8.28
C LEU A 119 4.86 -1.43 8.18
N GLY A 120 5.53 -1.97 7.16
CA GLY A 120 5.80 -3.40 7.06
C GLY A 120 6.59 -3.89 8.28
N ALA A 121 6.07 -4.89 9.01
CA ALA A 121 6.71 -5.39 10.23
C ALA A 121 8.09 -6.03 9.97
N GLY A 122 8.33 -6.45 8.72
CA GLY A 122 9.64 -6.80 8.20
C GLY A 122 9.82 -6.28 6.77
N LYS A 123 11.07 -6.31 6.28
CA LYS A 123 11.40 -5.90 4.91
C LYS A 123 10.65 -6.74 3.87
N ALA A 124 10.08 -6.05 2.89
CA ALA A 124 9.42 -6.62 1.72
C ALA A 124 10.43 -6.95 0.61
N THR A 125 9.98 -7.76 -0.35
CA THR A 125 10.77 -8.14 -1.53
C THR A 125 9.93 -8.05 -2.79
N VAL A 126 10.53 -7.59 -3.89
CA VAL A 126 9.95 -7.72 -5.23
C VAL A 126 10.31 -9.09 -5.78
N VAL A 127 9.33 -9.79 -6.32
CA VAL A 127 9.51 -11.11 -6.96
C VAL A 127 9.11 -11.06 -8.42
N HIS A 128 9.58 -12.01 -9.24
CA HIS A 128 9.23 -12.06 -10.66
C HIS A 128 7.73 -12.16 -10.92
N ALA A 129 7.04 -13.01 -10.16
CA ALA A 129 5.60 -13.21 -10.30
C ALA A 129 4.98 -13.71 -8.99
N LEU A 130 3.70 -13.42 -8.81
CA LEU A 130 2.85 -14.07 -7.81
C LEU A 130 2.13 -15.25 -8.45
N THR A 131 1.53 -16.11 -7.61
CA THR A 131 0.67 -17.20 -8.11
C THR A 131 -0.55 -16.65 -8.86
N ARG A 132 -1.02 -15.46 -8.48
CA ARG A 132 -2.15 -14.78 -9.13
C ARG A 132 -1.65 -13.92 -10.27
N ARG A 133 -2.48 -13.73 -11.29
CA ARG A 133 -2.19 -12.81 -12.40
C ARG A 133 -2.20 -11.36 -11.89
N ALA A 134 -1.31 -10.53 -12.45
CA ALA A 134 -1.35 -9.09 -12.24
C ALA A 134 -2.70 -8.51 -12.68
N PRO A 135 -3.27 -7.56 -11.93
CA PRO A 135 -4.40 -6.77 -12.40
C PRO A 135 -4.09 -6.13 -13.75
N GLU A 136 -5.08 -6.11 -14.64
CA GLU A 136 -4.95 -5.44 -15.92
C GLU A 136 -5.16 -3.93 -15.71
N PRO A 137 -4.22 -3.07 -16.16
CA PRO A 137 -4.41 -1.63 -16.10
C PRO A 137 -5.64 -1.20 -16.90
N HIS A 138 -6.39 -0.22 -16.40
CA HIS A 138 -7.56 0.28 -17.11
C HIS A 138 -7.16 0.83 -18.50
N PRO A 139 -7.86 0.44 -19.59
CA PRO A 139 -7.48 0.84 -20.96
C PRO A 139 -7.48 2.36 -21.21
N GLY A 140 -8.19 3.13 -20.38
CA GLY A 140 -8.27 4.59 -20.47
C GLY A 140 -7.19 5.34 -19.70
N LEU A 141 -6.22 4.66 -19.09
CA LEU A 141 -5.14 5.33 -18.38
C LEU A 141 -4.19 6.00 -19.38
N LEU A 142 -4.00 7.32 -19.21
CA LEU A 142 -3.03 8.10 -19.99
C LEU A 142 -1.58 7.64 -19.76
N ILE A 143 -1.32 7.06 -18.59
CA ILE A 143 0.00 6.57 -18.19
C ILE A 143 -0.17 5.14 -17.67
N THR A 144 0.42 4.18 -18.36
CA THR A 144 0.39 2.77 -17.95
C THR A 144 1.30 2.54 -16.74
N PRO A 145 0.79 2.05 -15.61
CA PRO A 145 1.61 1.76 -14.43
C PRO A 145 2.52 0.56 -14.67
N VAL A 146 3.64 0.52 -13.92
CA VAL A 146 4.51 -0.65 -13.89
C VAL A 146 4.04 -1.59 -12.78
N MET A 147 3.56 -2.77 -13.17
CA MET A 147 3.07 -3.76 -12.20
C MET A 147 4.23 -4.53 -11.56
N LEU A 148 4.42 -4.37 -10.25
CA LEU A 148 5.45 -5.08 -9.49
C LEU A 148 4.82 -6.06 -8.51
N ALA A 149 5.25 -7.32 -8.53
CA ALA A 149 4.83 -8.32 -7.56
C ALA A 149 5.62 -8.16 -6.25
N VAL A 150 4.94 -7.84 -5.15
CA VAL A 150 5.55 -7.58 -3.84
C VAL A 150 5.10 -8.64 -2.84
N LYS A 151 6.06 -9.20 -2.10
CA LYS A 151 5.81 -10.07 -0.95
C LYS A 151 6.23 -9.37 0.34
N LEU A 152 5.37 -9.45 1.34
CA LEU A 152 5.61 -8.91 2.67
C LEU A 152 6.09 -10.01 3.62
N LYS A 153 7.04 -9.67 4.47
CA LYS A 153 7.56 -10.56 5.50
C LYS A 153 6.86 -10.30 6.83
N ARG A 154 6.40 -11.37 7.48
CA ARG A 154 5.88 -11.30 8.85
C ARG A 154 7.01 -11.21 9.87
N ARG A 155 6.79 -10.49 10.96
CA ARG A 155 7.67 -10.47 12.15
C ARG A 155 6.81 -10.63 13.39
N GLY A 156 7.12 -11.64 14.22
CA GLY A 156 6.30 -11.93 15.41
C GLY A 156 4.84 -12.30 15.09
N GLY A 157 4.55 -12.80 13.89
CA GLY A 157 3.19 -13.08 13.41
C GLY A 157 2.49 -11.89 12.76
N ASP A 158 2.95 -10.67 13.02
CA ASP A 158 2.41 -9.45 12.44
C ASP A 158 2.95 -9.15 11.05
N LEU A 159 2.10 -8.53 10.23
CA LEU A 159 2.42 -8.08 8.89
C LEU A 159 2.77 -6.59 8.86
N PHE A 160 2.10 -5.81 9.71
CA PHE A 160 2.29 -4.37 9.79
C PHE A 160 2.41 -3.89 11.24
N THR A 161 3.09 -2.77 11.42
CA THR A 161 3.11 -1.96 12.63
C THR A 161 2.35 -0.65 12.33
N PRO A 162 1.21 -0.37 13.00
CA PRO A 162 0.48 0.86 12.79
C PRO A 162 1.24 2.10 13.29
N CYS A 163 1.47 3.06 12.42
CA CYS A 163 2.01 4.37 12.76
C CYS A 163 0.84 5.33 12.99
N ARG A 164 0.75 5.86 14.20
CA ARG A 164 -0.33 6.78 14.62
C ARG A 164 0.16 8.21 14.69
N THR A 165 -0.71 9.14 14.33
CA THR A 165 -0.51 10.57 14.61
C THR A 165 -0.45 10.77 16.12
N ARG A 166 0.39 11.72 16.57
CA ARG A 166 0.51 12.06 17.98
C ARG A 166 -0.65 12.94 18.46
#